data_AF-A0A953RI09-F1
#
_entry.id   AF-A0A953RI09-F1
#
_cell.length_a   1.000
_cell.length_b   1.000
_cell.length_c   1.000
_cell.angle_alpha   90.00
_cell.angle_beta   90.00
_cell.angle_gamma   90.00
#
_symmetry.space_group_name_H-M   'P 1'
#
loop_
_entity.id
_entity.type
_entity.pdbx_description
1 polymer ?
#
loop_
_entity_poly.entity_id
_entity_poly.type
_entity_poly.pdbx_seq_one_letter_code
_entity_poly.pdbx_strand_id
1 'polypeptide(L)'
;MMIPDVIDYENPFSLDTVRLPPERIIDRQEQVKFLNDRVIGHRENVLITGPYGVGKTCLLRKFRAGIPKDTAHQTLLIEMEMRRVTADPSDFLSDVLLKLIGSFWEQVLKRPYSELIKSVTSPADVREHIMPQVKTVLELYRLVRPRSVTAAMEEHNALGFDKWVKATKEEKLSRTVTRGDLTPSEFVSLANQLLLALAENGISRTIIFGDEANHIDPDIETEIIRRNFEVFSQQNVQFVLTARPEVVKAVPHLKDAFPAFLEVKPFDDSSVLDDLLQVYSSGRNTPSFSPQSRRLLWQVSRGNPTEIQRLCQTCVANAISRARSGMTYEIDLDCVVAAMVQTYDFHPK
;
A
#
# COMPACT_ATOMS: atom_id res chain seq x y z
N MET A 1 -43.98 31.68 18.83
CA MET A 1 -43.97 30.28 18.39
C MET A 1 -42.53 29.98 17.98
N MET A 2 -41.75 29.31 18.83
CA MET A 2 -40.37 28.96 18.49
C MET A 2 -40.41 27.79 17.51
N ILE A 3 -39.79 27.95 16.34
CA ILE A 3 -39.57 26.86 15.40
C ILE A 3 -38.55 25.94 16.08
N PRO A 4 -38.83 24.64 16.29
CA PRO A 4 -37.85 23.74 16.87
C PRO A 4 -36.61 23.72 15.97
N ASP A 5 -35.44 23.89 16.58
CA ASP A 5 -34.15 23.83 15.88
C ASP A 5 -34.08 22.51 15.10
N VAL A 6 -33.97 22.62 13.77
CA VAL A 6 -33.78 21.45 12.92
C VAL A 6 -32.37 20.93 13.17
N ILE A 7 -32.28 19.77 13.82
CA ILE A 7 -31.00 19.09 14.02
C ILE A 7 -30.58 18.53 12.66
N ASP A 8 -29.52 19.10 12.08
CA ASP A 8 -28.87 18.56 10.89
C ASP A 8 -27.94 17.43 11.32
N TYR A 9 -28.32 16.19 10.98
CA TYR A 9 -27.57 14.99 11.33
C TYR A 9 -26.58 14.64 10.21
N GLU A 10 -25.38 14.22 10.62
CA GLU A 10 -24.35 13.73 9.71
C GLU A 10 -24.16 12.22 9.84
N ASN A 11 -23.75 11.58 8.74
CA ASN A 11 -23.37 10.17 8.73
C ASN A 11 -21.84 10.02 8.79
N PRO A 12 -21.25 9.78 9.98
CA PRO A 12 -19.80 9.67 10.13
C PRO A 12 -19.23 8.34 9.68
N PHE A 13 -20.07 7.36 9.34
CA PHE A 13 -19.64 5.98 9.10
C PHE A 13 -19.40 5.65 7.63
N SER A 14 -19.47 6.66 6.74
CA SER A 14 -19.20 6.47 5.32
C SER A 14 -17.85 5.78 5.06
N LEU A 15 -17.90 4.64 4.37
CA LEU A 15 -16.72 3.87 3.95
C LEU A 15 -15.83 4.65 2.97
N ASP A 16 -16.42 5.56 2.18
CA ASP A 16 -15.72 6.25 1.09
C ASP A 16 -15.05 7.55 1.54
N THR A 17 -15.55 8.20 2.60
CA THR A 17 -15.15 9.56 2.96
C THR A 17 -14.44 9.70 4.30
N VAL A 18 -14.60 8.74 5.23
CA VAL A 18 -14.01 8.86 6.57
C VAL A 18 -12.76 7.99 6.69
N ARG A 19 -11.63 8.54 6.27
CA ARG A 19 -10.32 8.04 6.69
C ARG A 19 -10.07 8.54 8.11
N LEU A 20 -10.32 7.69 9.11
CA LEU A 20 -9.92 8.02 10.48
C LEU A 20 -8.42 8.36 10.51
N PRO A 21 -8.04 9.45 11.21
CA PRO A 21 -6.63 9.79 11.37
C PRO A 21 -5.98 8.68 12.24
N PRO A 22 -4.70 8.34 11.98
CA PRO A 22 -4.05 7.18 12.61
C PRO A 22 -4.12 7.15 14.13
N GLU A 23 -4.10 8.32 14.77
CA GLU A 23 -4.14 8.50 16.23
C GLU A 23 -5.49 8.09 16.82
N ARG A 24 -6.56 8.09 16.00
CA ARG A 24 -7.92 7.71 16.39
C ARG A 24 -8.27 6.27 16.01
N ILE A 25 -7.38 5.52 15.37
CA ILE A 25 -7.61 4.11 15.08
C ILE A 25 -7.59 3.34 16.40
N ILE A 26 -8.71 2.70 16.74
CA ILE A 26 -8.93 2.05 18.04
C ILE A 26 -8.33 0.65 18.05
N ASP A 27 -7.99 0.18 19.26
CA ASP A 27 -7.74 -1.22 19.60
C ASP A 27 -6.84 -2.02 18.64
N ARG A 28 -5.61 -1.52 18.48
CA ARG A 28 -4.53 -2.25 17.79
C ARG A 28 -3.16 -2.01 18.44
N GLN A 29 -3.13 -1.66 19.73
CA GLN A 29 -1.89 -1.22 20.38
C GLN A 29 -0.89 -2.36 20.52
N GLU A 30 -1.36 -3.57 20.84
CA GLU A 30 -0.50 -4.75 20.92
C GLU A 30 0.09 -5.12 19.55
N GLN A 31 -0.70 -5.05 18.49
CA GLN A 31 -0.26 -5.31 17.12
C GLN A 31 0.74 -4.25 16.66
N VAL A 32 0.51 -2.96 16.97
CA VAL A 32 1.47 -1.88 16.68
C VAL A 32 2.76 -2.07 17.48
N LYS A 33 2.66 -2.46 18.76
CA LYS A 33 3.83 -2.77 19.60
C LYS A 33 4.63 -3.93 19.02
N PHE A 34 3.96 -4.99 18.57
CA PHE A 34 4.59 -6.11 17.87
C PHE A 34 5.31 -5.65 16.60
N LEU A 35 4.67 -4.83 15.76
CA LEU A 35 5.30 -4.31 14.54
C LEU A 35 6.48 -3.39 14.85
N ASN A 36 6.40 -2.56 15.89
CA ASN A 36 7.53 -1.74 16.33
C ASN A 36 8.70 -2.60 16.82
N ASP A 37 8.44 -3.62 17.63
CA ASP A 37 9.47 -4.54 18.11
C ASP A 37 10.15 -5.27 16.94
N ARG A 38 9.34 -5.90 16.08
CA ARG A 38 9.82 -6.78 15.02
C ARG A 38 10.39 -6.03 13.83
N VAL A 39 9.63 -5.09 13.29
CA VAL A 39 10.10 -4.28 12.17
C VAL A 39 11.13 -3.32 12.70
N ILE A 40 10.80 -2.39 13.60
CA ILE A 40 11.74 -1.31 13.95
C ILE A 40 12.95 -1.82 14.75
N GLY A 41 12.71 -2.58 15.82
CA GLY A 41 13.76 -3.07 16.72
C GLY A 41 14.63 -4.16 16.10
N HIS A 42 14.02 -5.21 15.55
CA HIS A 42 14.72 -6.38 15.03
C HIS A 42 15.00 -6.35 13.53
N ARG A 43 14.44 -5.39 12.78
CA ARG A 43 14.59 -5.27 11.31
C ARG A 43 14.09 -6.51 10.56
N GLU A 44 13.07 -7.16 11.08
CA GLU A 44 12.48 -8.36 10.50
C GLU A 44 11.44 -8.02 9.43
N ASN A 45 11.32 -8.90 8.43
CA ASN A 45 10.19 -8.90 7.51
C ASN A 45 8.98 -9.51 8.23
N VAL A 46 7.82 -8.89 8.08
CA VAL A 46 6.59 -9.31 8.76
C VAL A 46 5.50 -9.62 7.75
N LEU A 47 4.89 -10.81 7.88
CA LEU A 47 3.63 -11.14 7.22
C LEU A 47 2.46 -10.92 8.18
N ILE A 48 1.53 -10.07 7.79
CA ILE A 48 0.28 -9.81 8.49
C ILE A 48 -0.85 -10.54 7.77
N THR A 49 -1.56 -11.41 8.47
CA THR A 49 -2.76 -12.06 7.91
C THR A 49 -4.01 -11.68 8.68
N GLY A 50 -5.17 -11.95 8.10
CA GLY A 50 -6.46 -11.80 8.76
C GLY A 50 -7.60 -11.71 7.75
N PRO A 51 -8.83 -12.08 8.14
CA PRO A 51 -10.00 -12.00 7.26
C PRO A 51 -10.22 -10.62 6.62
N TYR A 52 -11.11 -10.55 5.65
CA TYR A 52 -11.53 -9.26 5.10
C TYR A 52 -12.15 -8.36 6.18
N GLY A 53 -11.88 -7.07 6.13
CA GLY A 53 -12.49 -6.07 7.01
C GLY A 53 -11.95 -5.99 8.45
N VAL A 54 -11.00 -6.84 8.86
CA VAL A 54 -10.43 -6.84 10.24
C VAL A 54 -9.50 -5.66 10.57
N GLY A 55 -9.29 -4.76 9.61
CA GLY A 55 -8.51 -3.53 9.81
C GLY A 55 -7.00 -3.64 9.55
N LYS A 56 -6.53 -4.58 8.70
CA LYS A 56 -5.10 -4.73 8.35
C LYS A 56 -4.48 -3.44 7.78
N THR A 57 -5.13 -2.81 6.80
CA THR A 57 -4.68 -1.53 6.22
C THR A 57 -4.70 -0.39 7.25
N CYS A 58 -5.68 -0.38 8.16
CA CYS A 58 -5.73 0.59 9.26
C CYS A 58 -4.58 0.36 10.26
N LEU A 59 -4.26 -0.89 10.59
CA LEU A 59 -3.11 -1.25 11.40
C LEU A 59 -1.80 -0.75 10.76
N LEU A 60 -1.60 -0.97 9.47
CA LEU A 60 -0.41 -0.47 8.76
C LEU A 60 -0.32 1.06 8.80
N ARG A 61 -1.43 1.77 8.56
CA ARG A 61 -1.47 3.23 8.67
C ARG A 61 -1.13 3.72 10.08
N LYS A 62 -1.64 3.04 11.11
CA LYS A 62 -1.35 3.35 12.51
C LYS A 62 0.11 3.10 12.85
N PHE A 63 0.65 1.94 12.46
CA PHE A 63 2.06 1.61 12.63
C PHE A 63 2.96 2.63 11.94
N ARG A 64 2.69 2.97 10.68
CA ARG A 64 3.44 3.97 9.90
C ARG A 64 3.48 5.33 10.58
N ALA A 65 2.33 5.80 11.08
CA ALA A 65 2.25 7.07 11.80
C ALA A 65 2.93 7.03 13.18
N GLY A 66 3.03 5.84 13.77
CA GLY A 66 3.68 5.60 15.07
C GLY A 66 5.19 5.34 15.01
N ILE A 67 5.81 5.36 13.82
CA ILE A 67 7.26 5.20 13.70
C ILE A 67 7.96 6.38 14.40
N PRO A 68 8.91 6.13 15.33
CA PRO A 68 9.62 7.19 16.05
C PRO A 68 10.26 8.22 15.11
N LYS A 69 10.17 9.52 15.42
CA LYS A 69 10.58 10.60 14.52
C LYS A 69 12.07 10.54 14.15
N ASP A 70 12.92 10.21 15.11
CA ASP A 70 14.35 9.96 14.93
C ASP A 70 14.61 8.86 13.89
N THR A 71 13.84 7.78 13.94
CA THR A 71 13.91 6.69 12.95
C THR A 71 13.29 7.11 11.62
N ALA A 72 12.18 7.85 11.65
CA ALA A 72 11.42 8.24 10.46
C ALA A 72 12.25 9.12 9.50
N HIS A 73 13.11 10.01 10.02
CA HIS A 73 13.96 10.85 9.18
C HIS A 73 15.01 10.07 8.38
N GLN A 74 15.39 8.89 8.85
CA GLN A 74 16.38 8.02 8.21
C GLN A 74 15.74 6.83 7.48
N THR A 75 14.41 6.78 7.42
CA THR A 75 13.66 5.65 6.87
C THR A 75 12.83 6.08 5.68
N LEU A 76 13.06 5.46 4.53
CA LEU A 76 12.19 5.58 3.36
C LEU A 76 11.01 4.62 3.50
N LEU A 77 9.79 5.17 3.48
CA LEU A 77 8.55 4.40 3.58
C LEU A 77 7.91 4.30 2.20
N ILE A 78 7.73 3.07 1.73
CA ILE A 78 7.24 2.79 0.38
C ILE A 78 5.94 2.02 0.46
N GLU A 79 4.92 2.49 -0.26
CA GLU A 79 3.70 1.73 -0.47
C GLU A 79 3.78 1.04 -1.84
N MET A 80 3.55 -0.27 -1.83
CA MET A 80 3.60 -1.11 -3.00
C MET A 80 2.30 -1.89 -3.11
N GLU A 81 1.65 -1.77 -4.26
CA GLU A 81 0.62 -2.71 -4.66
C GLU A 81 1.33 -3.96 -5.14
N MET A 82 1.12 -5.08 -4.45
CA MET A 82 1.69 -6.36 -4.85
C MET A 82 1.02 -6.80 -6.15
N ARG A 83 1.73 -6.67 -7.28
CA ARG A 83 1.32 -7.34 -8.52
C ARG A 83 1.53 -8.84 -8.36
N ARG A 84 1.02 -9.63 -9.33
CA ARG A 84 1.20 -11.10 -9.33
C ARG A 84 2.68 -11.42 -9.10
N VAL A 85 2.98 -11.97 -7.92
CA VAL A 85 4.30 -12.57 -7.65
C VAL A 85 4.20 -13.94 -8.25
N THR A 86 4.60 -14.04 -9.51
CA THR A 86 4.60 -15.29 -10.27
C THR A 86 5.71 -16.22 -9.74
N ALA A 87 5.75 -17.45 -10.23
CA ALA A 87 6.88 -18.34 -9.99
C ALA A 87 8.22 -17.76 -10.46
N ASP A 88 8.22 -16.75 -11.34
CA ASP A 88 9.43 -16.02 -11.72
C ASP A 88 9.69 -14.85 -10.75
N PRO A 89 10.73 -14.93 -9.90
CA PRO A 89 11.06 -13.85 -8.97
C PRO A 89 11.53 -12.57 -9.66
N SER A 90 11.92 -12.62 -10.94
CA SER A 90 12.47 -11.49 -11.68
C SER A 90 11.49 -10.31 -11.78
N ASP A 91 10.19 -10.59 -11.96
CA ASP A 91 9.12 -9.60 -12.01
C ASP A 91 8.99 -8.87 -10.66
N PHE A 92 8.96 -9.64 -9.57
CA PHE A 92 8.88 -9.10 -8.22
C PHE A 92 10.09 -8.23 -7.87
N LEU A 93 11.29 -8.70 -8.19
CA LEU A 93 12.54 -7.96 -7.97
C LEU A 93 12.56 -6.66 -8.78
N SER A 94 12.11 -6.71 -10.04
CA SER A 94 12.00 -5.54 -10.91
C SER A 94 11.01 -4.52 -10.38
N ASP A 95 9.82 -4.97 -9.94
CA ASP A 95 8.80 -4.11 -9.36
C ASP A 95 9.29 -3.43 -8.07
N VAL A 96 9.99 -4.17 -7.19
CA VAL A 96 10.59 -3.59 -5.98
C VAL A 96 11.63 -2.53 -6.34
N LEU A 97 12.54 -2.80 -7.28
CA LEU A 97 13.52 -1.80 -7.73
C LEU A 97 12.85 -0.56 -8.33
N LEU A 98 11.84 -0.73 -9.18
CA LEU A 98 11.12 0.39 -9.77
C LEU A 98 10.43 1.24 -8.70
N LYS A 99 9.88 0.61 -7.66
CA LYS A 99 9.26 1.31 -6.53
C LYS A 99 10.27 2.03 -5.65
N LEU A 100 11.43 1.42 -5.38
CA LEU A 100 12.54 2.08 -4.69
C LEU A 100 13.02 3.30 -5.48
N ILE A 101 13.24 3.15 -6.79
CA ILE A 101 13.68 4.22 -7.69
C ILE A 101 12.66 5.37 -7.71
N GLY A 102 11.37 5.05 -7.91
CA GLY A 102 10.30 6.06 -7.93
C GLY A 102 10.20 6.80 -6.59
N SER A 103 10.28 6.06 -5.48
CA SER A 103 10.22 6.66 -4.14
C SER A 103 11.45 7.52 -3.85
N PHE A 104 12.64 7.10 -4.27
CA PHE A 104 13.86 7.91 -4.16
C PHE A 104 13.71 9.23 -4.94
N TRP A 105 13.20 9.16 -6.17
CA TRP A 105 12.94 10.33 -7.02
C TRP A 105 11.95 11.31 -6.40
N GLU A 106 10.81 10.83 -5.93
CA GLU A 106 9.75 11.69 -5.39
C GLU A 106 10.05 12.19 -3.98
N GLN A 107 10.47 11.30 -3.09
CA GLN A 107 10.55 11.60 -1.67
C GLN A 107 11.89 12.19 -1.26
N VAL A 108 12.99 11.82 -1.94
CA VAL A 108 14.34 12.31 -1.57
C VAL A 108 14.79 13.41 -2.52
N LEU A 109 14.69 13.19 -3.83
CA LEU A 109 15.06 14.22 -4.81
C LEU A 109 13.99 15.31 -4.97
N LYS A 110 12.79 15.12 -4.37
CA LYS A 110 11.67 16.07 -4.39
C LYS A 110 11.20 16.45 -5.79
N ARG A 111 11.22 15.47 -6.71
CA ARG A 111 10.80 15.65 -8.11
C ARG A 111 9.57 14.83 -8.43
N PRO A 112 8.64 15.31 -9.27
CA PRO A 112 7.48 14.52 -9.66
C PRO A 112 7.92 13.29 -10.49
N TYR A 113 7.30 12.13 -10.29
CA TYR A 113 7.63 10.92 -11.06
C TYR A 113 7.45 11.09 -12.58
N SER A 114 6.56 11.99 -13.02
CA SER A 114 6.41 12.30 -14.45
C SER A 114 7.69 12.86 -15.08
N GLU A 115 8.52 13.58 -14.31
CA GLU A 115 9.84 14.02 -14.78
C GLU A 115 10.82 12.87 -14.93
N LEU A 116 10.75 11.83 -14.07
CA LEU A 116 11.58 10.63 -14.24
C LEU A 116 11.28 9.96 -15.57
N ILE A 117 9.99 9.79 -15.89
CA ILE A 117 9.55 9.23 -17.17
C ILE A 117 10.05 10.09 -18.34
N LYS A 118 9.80 11.41 -18.30
CA LYS A 118 10.21 12.34 -19.36
C LYS A 118 11.73 12.35 -19.58
N SER A 119 12.51 12.37 -18.51
CA SER A 119 13.98 12.39 -18.55
C SER A 119 14.59 11.13 -19.16
N VAL A 120 13.86 10.03 -19.08
CA VAL A 120 14.26 8.75 -19.68
C VAL A 120 13.88 8.69 -21.16
N THR A 121 12.72 9.27 -21.53
CA THR A 121 12.23 9.26 -22.91
C THR A 121 12.77 10.37 -23.80
N SER A 122 13.16 11.52 -23.25
CA SER A 122 13.71 12.68 -23.97
C SER A 122 15.02 13.17 -23.32
N PRO A 123 16.17 12.51 -23.60
CA PRO A 123 17.44 12.85 -22.95
C PRO A 123 18.00 14.24 -23.34
N ALA A 124 17.46 14.86 -24.39
CA ALA A 124 17.89 16.19 -24.83
C ALA A 124 17.50 17.28 -23.82
N ASP A 125 16.38 17.09 -23.10
CA ASP A 125 15.80 18.09 -22.21
C ASP A 125 16.47 18.16 -20.82
N VAL A 126 17.38 17.24 -20.50
CA VAL A 126 17.92 17.08 -19.13
C VAL A 126 19.35 17.63 -18.99
N ARG A 127 19.95 18.19 -20.04
CA ARG A 127 21.42 18.15 -20.20
C ARG A 127 22.28 19.07 -19.34
N GLU A 128 21.79 20.11 -18.67
CA GLU A 128 22.75 21.13 -18.23
C GLU A 128 23.29 21.04 -16.80
N HIS A 129 22.61 20.49 -15.79
CA HIS A 129 23.19 20.38 -14.43
C HIS A 129 22.62 19.20 -13.65
N ILE A 130 22.75 17.98 -14.19
CA ILE A 130 22.28 16.78 -13.50
C ILE A 130 23.20 16.47 -12.32
N MET A 131 22.69 16.62 -11.09
CA MET A 131 23.37 16.14 -9.89
C MET A 131 23.75 14.66 -10.05
N PRO A 132 24.91 14.19 -9.55
CA PRO A 132 25.35 12.80 -9.71
C PRO A 132 24.27 11.77 -9.35
N GLN A 133 23.49 12.01 -8.29
CA GLN A 133 22.42 11.09 -7.86
C GLN A 133 21.29 10.99 -8.90
N VAL A 134 20.91 12.10 -9.53
CA VAL A 134 19.86 12.11 -10.57
C VAL A 134 20.32 11.27 -11.76
N LYS A 135 21.61 11.36 -12.14
CA LYS A 135 22.18 10.53 -13.21
C LYS A 135 22.10 9.05 -12.85
N THR A 136 22.55 8.66 -11.65
CA THR A 136 22.47 7.28 -11.17
C THR A 136 21.04 6.74 -11.21
N VAL A 137 20.06 7.52 -10.73
CA VAL A 137 18.65 7.12 -10.75
C VAL A 137 18.13 6.90 -12.17
N LEU A 138 18.46 7.79 -13.11
CA LEU A 138 18.06 7.67 -14.50
C LEU A 138 18.67 6.44 -15.17
N GLU A 139 19.94 6.14 -14.88
CA GLU A 139 20.62 4.93 -15.36
C GLU A 139 19.99 3.66 -14.80
N LEU A 140 19.79 3.58 -13.48
CA LEU A 140 19.12 2.46 -12.83
C LEU A 140 17.70 2.26 -13.38
N TYR A 141 16.93 3.34 -13.54
CA TYR A 141 15.58 3.25 -14.09
C TYR A 141 15.57 2.71 -15.52
N ARG A 142 16.50 3.14 -16.38
CA ARG A 142 16.67 2.61 -17.74
C ARG A 142 17.05 1.14 -17.73
N LEU A 143 17.84 0.71 -16.75
CA LEU A 143 18.26 -0.68 -16.63
C LEU A 143 17.09 -1.57 -16.17
N VAL A 144 16.35 -1.15 -15.15
CA VAL A 144 15.31 -1.98 -14.53
C VAL A 144 14.01 -1.98 -15.34
N ARG A 145 13.65 -0.87 -15.99
CA ARG A 145 12.35 -0.78 -16.66
C ARG A 145 12.27 -1.80 -17.80
N PRO A 146 11.29 -2.71 -17.78
CA PRO A 146 11.12 -3.67 -18.85
C PRO A 146 10.61 -2.93 -20.08
N ARG A 147 11.45 -2.84 -21.11
CA ARG A 147 11.04 -2.65 -22.50
C ARG A 147 12.23 -2.94 -23.42
N SER A 148 11.95 -3.71 -24.46
CA SER A 148 12.73 -3.74 -25.68
C SER A 148 13.07 -2.31 -26.09
N VAL A 149 14.34 -1.92 -25.97
CA VAL A 149 14.78 -0.62 -26.45
C VAL A 149 14.98 -0.79 -27.95
N THR A 150 14.04 -0.28 -28.75
CA THR A 150 14.27 -0.07 -30.17
C THR A 150 15.13 1.17 -30.29
N ALA A 151 16.45 0.97 -30.26
CA ALA A 151 17.39 2.03 -30.56
C ALA A 151 17.39 2.19 -32.08
N ALA A 152 16.87 3.32 -32.57
CA ALA A 152 17.19 3.77 -33.91
C ALA A 152 18.62 4.33 -33.86
N MET A 153 19.60 3.55 -34.31
CA MET A 153 20.95 4.07 -34.53
C MET A 153 20.99 4.61 -35.95
N GLU A 154 21.12 5.92 -36.08
CA GLU A 154 21.51 6.55 -37.33
C GLU A 154 23.03 6.40 -37.46
N GLU A 155 23.48 5.30 -38.08
CA GLU A 155 24.88 5.14 -38.45
C GLU A 155 25.16 5.99 -39.69
N HIS A 156 25.80 7.14 -39.51
CA HIS A 156 26.38 7.88 -40.61
C HIS A 156 27.71 7.24 -41.03
N ASN A 157 27.64 6.18 -41.83
CA ASN A 157 28.81 5.65 -42.51
C ASN A 157 29.23 6.62 -43.63
N ALA A 158 30.07 7.61 -43.27
CA ALA A 158 30.78 8.41 -44.25
C ALA A 158 31.90 7.58 -44.89
N LEU A 159 31.57 6.77 -45.88
CA LEU A 159 32.55 6.13 -46.76
C LEU A 159 33.23 7.25 -47.57
N GLY A 160 34.42 7.65 -47.11
CA GLY A 160 35.30 8.52 -47.88
C GLY A 160 35.87 7.75 -49.07
N PHE A 161 35.37 8.03 -50.27
CA PHE A 161 36.06 7.74 -51.52
C PHE A 161 35.93 8.93 -52.49
N ASP A 162 37.03 9.17 -53.18
CA ASP A 162 37.36 10.35 -53.97
C ASP A 162 36.29 10.78 -54.98
N LYS A 163 36.18 12.11 -55.12
CA LYS A 163 35.72 12.85 -56.30
C LYS A 163 34.80 12.06 -57.25
N TRP A 164 33.51 12.00 -56.93
CA TRP A 164 32.37 12.31 -57.82
C TRP A 164 31.09 11.72 -57.20
N VAL A 165 30.08 12.57 -56.98
CA VAL A 165 28.72 12.27 -56.47
C VAL A 165 28.66 11.71 -55.02
N LYS A 166 28.41 12.60 -54.05
CA LYS A 166 28.03 12.22 -52.67
C LYS A 166 26.58 11.71 -52.67
N ALA A 167 26.39 10.40 -52.83
CA ALA A 167 25.15 9.74 -52.46
C ALA A 167 25.21 9.39 -50.97
N THR A 168 24.63 10.23 -50.10
CA THR A 168 24.41 9.88 -48.70
C THR A 168 23.25 8.90 -48.62
N LYS A 169 23.56 7.60 -48.51
CA LYS A 169 22.57 6.58 -48.18
C LYS A 169 22.32 6.64 -46.68
N GLU A 170 21.25 7.32 -46.26
CA GLU A 170 20.75 7.22 -44.89
C GLU A 170 20.07 5.87 -44.70
N GLU A 171 20.79 4.92 -44.11
CA GLU A 171 20.23 3.62 -43.78
C GLU A 171 19.89 3.63 -42.28
N LYS A 172 18.61 3.83 -41.97
CA LYS A 172 18.10 3.75 -40.59
C LYS A 172 18.06 2.30 -40.13
N LEU A 173 19.15 1.84 -39.54
CA LEU A 173 19.20 0.56 -38.83
C LEU A 173 18.48 0.71 -37.48
N SER A 174 17.27 0.18 -37.41
CA SER A 174 16.60 -0.02 -36.12
C SER A 174 17.06 -1.35 -35.54
N ARG A 175 17.78 -1.31 -34.41
CA ARG A 175 18.13 -2.50 -33.64
C ARG A 175 17.25 -2.54 -32.40
N THR A 176 16.35 -3.52 -32.35
CA THR A 176 15.59 -3.81 -31.14
C THR A 176 16.44 -4.69 -30.24
N VAL A 177 16.89 -4.14 -29.11
CA VAL A 177 17.54 -4.91 -28.05
C VAL A 177 16.48 -5.28 -27.04
N THR A 178 16.09 -6.55 -27.03
CA THR A 178 15.24 -7.11 -25.99
C THR A 178 16.15 -7.47 -24.81
N ARG A 179 15.94 -6.80 -23.67
CA ARG A 179 16.62 -7.18 -22.43
C ARG A 179 15.88 -8.39 -21.83
N GLY A 180 16.63 -9.40 -21.41
CA GLY A 180 16.08 -10.50 -20.61
C GLY A 180 15.75 -10.04 -19.19
N ASP A 181 15.11 -10.92 -18.43
CA ASP A 181 14.69 -10.64 -17.07
C ASP A 181 15.88 -10.46 -16.13
N LEU A 182 15.68 -9.71 -15.03
CA LEU A 182 16.74 -9.46 -14.07
C LEU A 182 17.11 -10.74 -13.32
N THR A 183 18.38 -11.13 -13.43
CA THR A 183 18.92 -12.19 -12.57
C THR A 183 19.01 -11.72 -11.11
N PRO A 184 18.97 -12.62 -10.11
CA PRO A 184 19.15 -12.24 -8.71
C PRO A 184 20.44 -11.46 -8.44
N SER A 185 21.55 -11.80 -9.12
CA SER A 185 22.83 -11.09 -9.01
C SER A 185 22.79 -9.68 -9.57
N GLU A 186 22.12 -9.47 -10.72
CA GLU A 186 21.92 -8.12 -11.27
C GLU A 186 21.06 -7.30 -10.35
N PHE A 187 19.97 -7.87 -9.85
CA PHE A 187 19.11 -7.23 -8.87
C PHE A 187 19.91 -6.75 -7.65
N VAL A 188 20.75 -7.60 -7.04
CA VAL A 188 21.59 -7.22 -5.89
C VAL A 188 22.50 -6.05 -6.23
N SER A 189 23.16 -6.08 -7.40
CA SER A 189 24.05 -5.00 -7.84
C SER A 189 23.31 -3.67 -7.99
N LEU A 190 22.13 -3.70 -8.64
CA LEU A 190 21.32 -2.51 -8.86
C LEU A 190 20.70 -1.98 -7.56
N ALA A 191 20.24 -2.88 -6.69
CA ALA A 191 19.73 -2.54 -5.37
C ALA A 191 20.83 -1.88 -4.52
N ASN A 192 22.04 -2.44 -4.49
CA ASN A 192 23.15 -1.87 -3.74
C ASN A 192 23.52 -0.47 -4.22
N GLN A 193 23.59 -0.23 -5.53
CA GLN A 193 23.84 1.11 -6.08
C GLN A 193 22.77 2.12 -5.63
N LEU A 194 21.50 1.71 -5.66
CA LEU A 194 20.40 2.55 -5.22
C LEU A 194 20.42 2.84 -3.72
N LEU A 195 20.70 1.82 -2.91
CA LEU A 195 20.72 1.91 -1.45
C LEU A 195 21.93 2.71 -0.95
N LEU A 196 23.07 2.64 -1.65
CA LEU A 196 24.20 3.55 -1.40
C LEU A 196 23.82 5.01 -1.68
N ALA A 197 23.15 5.28 -2.82
CA ALA A 197 22.68 6.63 -3.14
C ALA A 197 21.65 7.14 -2.11
N LEU A 198 20.79 6.27 -1.58
CA LEU A 198 19.87 6.58 -0.49
C LEU A 198 20.64 6.91 0.81
N ALA A 199 21.63 6.10 1.18
CA ALA A 199 22.45 6.31 2.36
C ALA A 199 23.23 7.63 2.32
N GLU A 200 23.77 8.00 1.16
CA GLU A 200 24.42 9.32 0.93
C GLU A 200 23.46 10.50 1.15
N ASN A 201 22.15 10.27 1.06
CA ASN A 201 21.10 11.24 1.34
C ASN A 201 20.49 11.09 2.76
N GLY A 202 21.18 10.39 3.66
CA GLY A 202 20.76 10.22 5.05
C GLY A 202 19.68 9.15 5.27
N ILE A 203 19.31 8.39 4.24
CA ILE A 203 18.38 7.27 4.35
C ILE A 203 19.16 5.99 4.61
N SER A 204 19.19 5.54 5.86
CA SER A 204 19.88 4.30 6.24
C SER A 204 18.99 3.06 6.18
N ARG A 205 17.70 3.24 5.91
CA ARG A 205 16.69 2.19 6.03
C ARG A 205 15.54 2.37 5.06
N THR A 206 14.99 1.27 4.57
CA THR A 206 13.75 1.27 3.78
C THR A 206 12.74 0.28 4.35
N ILE A 207 11.47 0.68 4.45
CA ILE A 207 10.36 -0.22 4.79
C ILE A 207 9.35 -0.18 3.64
N ILE A 208 9.08 -1.35 3.06
CA ILE A 208 8.12 -1.55 1.98
C ILE A 208 6.84 -2.17 2.57
N PHE A 209 5.74 -1.44 2.46
CA PHE A 209 4.40 -1.88 2.80
C PHE A 209 3.73 -2.44 1.56
N GLY A 210 3.52 -3.76 1.54
CA GLY A 210 2.75 -4.41 0.49
C GLY A 210 1.35 -4.72 0.99
N ASP A 211 0.36 -3.94 0.57
CA ASP A 211 -1.03 -4.31 0.82
C ASP A 211 -1.49 -5.32 -0.24
N GLU A 212 -2.38 -6.22 0.14
CA GLU A 212 -2.95 -7.24 -0.74
C GLU A 212 -1.93 -8.14 -1.45
N ALA A 213 -1.00 -8.75 -0.70
CA ALA A 213 -0.15 -9.85 -1.17
C ALA A 213 -0.96 -11.14 -1.51
N ASN A 214 -2.23 -11.00 -1.88
CA ASN A 214 -3.11 -12.06 -2.36
C ASN A 214 -2.76 -12.53 -3.77
N HIS A 215 -1.86 -11.81 -4.42
CA HIS A 215 -1.39 -12.11 -5.76
C HIS A 215 -0.11 -12.95 -5.76
N ILE A 216 0.31 -13.49 -4.60
CA ILE A 216 1.35 -14.51 -4.55
C ILE A 216 0.83 -15.78 -5.23
N ASP A 217 1.57 -16.26 -6.22
CA ASP A 217 1.27 -17.49 -6.93
C ASP A 217 1.27 -18.68 -5.95
N PRO A 218 0.18 -19.47 -5.87
CA PRO A 218 0.13 -20.69 -5.06
C PRO A 218 1.30 -21.65 -5.31
N ASP A 219 1.83 -21.67 -6.52
CA ASP A 219 2.89 -22.59 -6.96
C ASP A 219 4.30 -22.04 -6.69
N ILE A 220 4.43 -20.85 -6.10
CA ILE A 220 5.74 -20.28 -5.81
C ILE A 220 6.51 -21.10 -4.78
N GLU A 221 7.79 -21.35 -5.05
CA GLU A 221 8.69 -21.92 -4.06
C GLU A 221 8.96 -20.88 -2.96
N THR A 222 8.48 -21.15 -1.75
CA THR A 222 8.64 -20.24 -0.59
C THR A 222 10.09 -19.97 -0.22
N GLU A 223 10.99 -20.90 -0.55
CA GLU A 223 12.43 -20.71 -0.41
C GLU A 223 12.97 -19.55 -1.27
N ILE A 224 12.40 -19.33 -2.46
CA ILE A 224 12.78 -18.20 -3.33
C ILE A 224 12.38 -16.88 -2.67
N ILE A 225 11.15 -16.81 -2.13
CA ILE A 225 10.68 -15.63 -1.38
C ILE A 225 11.61 -15.35 -0.20
N ARG A 226 11.90 -16.38 0.61
CA ARG A 226 12.76 -16.28 1.79
C ARG A 226 14.15 -15.73 1.45
N ARG A 227 14.81 -16.31 0.45
CA ARG A 227 16.14 -15.87 0.00
C ARG A 227 16.14 -14.43 -0.48
N ASN A 228 15.12 -14.03 -1.25
CA ASN A 228 14.99 -12.64 -1.69
C ASN A 228 14.87 -11.71 -0.48
N PHE A 229 13.99 -12.02 0.48
CA PHE A 229 13.83 -11.22 1.69
C PHE A 229 15.09 -11.17 2.56
N GLU A 230 15.86 -12.26 2.66
CA GLU A 230 17.16 -12.26 3.35
C GLU A 230 18.15 -11.30 2.69
N VAL A 231 18.25 -11.34 1.36
CA VAL A 231 19.09 -10.43 0.58
C VAL A 231 18.70 -8.96 0.81
N PHE A 232 17.40 -8.65 0.77
CA PHE A 232 16.90 -7.31 1.07
C PHE A 232 17.18 -6.86 2.51
N SER A 233 17.03 -7.77 3.47
CA SER A 233 17.25 -7.49 4.89
C SER A 233 18.70 -7.13 5.19
N GLN A 234 19.65 -7.82 4.54
CA GLN A 234 21.09 -7.49 4.61
C GLN A 234 21.39 -6.06 4.14
N GLN A 235 20.55 -5.52 3.26
CA GLN A 235 20.65 -4.15 2.75
C GLN A 235 19.71 -3.15 3.46
N ASN A 236 19.23 -3.50 4.67
CA ASN A 236 18.31 -2.68 5.46
C ASN A 236 16.98 -2.34 4.76
N VAL A 237 16.52 -3.23 3.88
CA VAL A 237 15.18 -3.17 3.29
C VAL A 237 14.30 -4.20 4.00
N GLN A 238 13.22 -3.76 4.63
CA GLN A 238 12.24 -4.64 5.28
C GLN A 238 10.89 -4.60 4.56
N PHE A 239 10.19 -5.72 4.57
CA PHE A 239 8.85 -5.87 4.04
C PHE A 239 7.85 -6.05 5.17
N VAL A 240 6.74 -5.32 5.10
CA VAL A 240 5.56 -5.54 5.90
C VAL A 240 4.42 -5.81 4.94
N LEU A 241 4.08 -7.09 4.78
CA LEU A 241 3.10 -7.54 3.78
C LEU A 241 1.78 -7.91 4.46
N THR A 242 0.65 -7.57 3.84
CA THR A 242 -0.66 -8.08 4.26
C THR A 242 -1.14 -9.15 3.30
N ALA A 243 -1.73 -10.22 3.82
CA ALA A 243 -2.35 -11.27 3.00
C ALA A 243 -3.68 -11.71 3.62
N ARG A 244 -4.56 -12.26 2.80
CA ARG A 244 -5.75 -12.96 3.29
C ARG A 244 -5.37 -14.38 3.79
N PRO A 245 -6.12 -14.96 4.74
CA PRO A 245 -5.82 -16.27 5.27
C PRO A 245 -5.85 -17.37 4.20
N GLU A 246 -6.66 -17.20 3.15
CA GLU A 246 -6.75 -18.13 2.03
C GLU A 246 -5.42 -18.28 1.29
N VAL A 247 -4.66 -17.20 1.16
CA VAL A 247 -3.34 -17.19 0.49
C VAL A 247 -2.33 -17.97 1.31
N VAL A 248 -2.33 -17.76 2.62
CA VAL A 248 -1.46 -18.49 3.56
C VAL A 248 -1.80 -19.98 3.61
N LYS A 249 -3.06 -20.35 3.35
CA LYS A 249 -3.48 -21.75 3.21
C LYS A 249 -3.13 -22.34 1.84
N ALA A 250 -3.19 -21.53 0.79
CA ALA A 250 -2.94 -21.95 -0.59
C ALA A 250 -1.46 -22.13 -0.90
N VAL A 251 -0.58 -21.34 -0.26
CA VAL A 251 0.88 -21.41 -0.40
C VAL A 251 1.47 -22.12 0.82
N PRO A 252 1.84 -23.42 0.71
CA PRO A 252 2.44 -24.15 1.82
C PRO A 252 3.71 -23.45 2.32
N HIS A 253 3.94 -23.44 3.63
CA HIS A 253 5.14 -22.85 4.23
C HIS A 253 5.34 -21.35 3.97
N LEU A 254 4.35 -20.61 3.47
CA LEU A 254 4.50 -19.16 3.24
C LEU A 254 4.91 -18.42 4.52
N LYS A 255 4.40 -18.85 5.68
CA LYS A 255 4.78 -18.29 6.97
C LYS A 255 6.27 -18.45 7.26
N ASP A 256 6.88 -19.54 6.80
CA ASP A 256 8.29 -19.87 7.06
C ASP A 256 9.24 -18.99 6.24
N ALA A 257 8.73 -18.32 5.20
CA ALA A 257 9.48 -17.32 4.44
C ALA A 257 9.64 -15.97 5.18
N PHE A 258 8.92 -15.76 6.28
CA PHE A 258 8.98 -14.53 7.07
C PHE A 258 9.50 -14.83 8.48
N PRO A 259 10.48 -14.06 8.99
CA PRO A 259 10.94 -14.20 10.38
C PRO A 259 9.85 -13.94 11.43
N ALA A 260 8.86 -13.11 11.08
CA ALA A 260 7.77 -12.74 11.97
C ALA A 260 6.41 -12.78 11.27
N PHE A 261 5.41 -13.20 12.03
CA PHE A 261 4.04 -13.38 11.55
C PHE A 261 3.04 -12.80 12.56
N LEU A 262 2.05 -12.06 12.07
CA LEU A 262 1.00 -11.46 12.87
C LEU A 262 -0.37 -11.80 12.30
N GLU A 263 -1.23 -12.42 13.11
CA GLU A 263 -2.64 -12.63 12.76
C GLU A 263 -3.51 -11.53 13.37
N VAL A 264 -4.26 -10.82 12.51
CA VAL A 264 -5.24 -9.82 12.91
C VAL A 264 -6.63 -10.44 12.86
N LYS A 265 -7.26 -10.49 14.04
CA LYS A 265 -8.61 -11.03 14.22
C LYS A 265 -9.63 -9.90 14.35
N PRO A 266 -10.94 -10.20 14.18
CA PRO A 266 -12.00 -9.32 14.66
C PRO A 266 -11.77 -8.91 16.12
N PHE A 267 -12.43 -7.84 16.56
CA PHE A 267 -12.39 -7.44 17.97
C PHE A 267 -13.06 -8.52 18.83
N ASP A 268 -12.43 -8.87 19.95
CA ASP A 268 -12.93 -9.88 20.88
C ASP A 268 -13.79 -9.28 22.00
N ASP A 269 -13.60 -7.99 22.31
CA ASP A 269 -14.33 -7.27 23.35
C ASP A 269 -15.38 -6.32 22.77
N SER A 270 -16.63 -6.51 23.19
CA SER A 270 -17.75 -5.65 22.82
C SER A 270 -17.62 -4.19 23.28
N SER A 271 -16.79 -3.92 24.30
CA SER A 271 -16.53 -2.55 24.77
C SER A 271 -15.90 -1.67 23.67
N VAL A 272 -15.15 -2.29 22.75
CA VAL A 272 -14.53 -1.61 21.60
C VAL A 272 -15.57 -0.99 20.66
N LEU A 273 -16.80 -1.52 20.64
CA LEU A 273 -17.88 -0.93 19.85
C LEU A 273 -18.23 0.48 20.36
N ASP A 274 -18.29 0.68 21.67
CA ASP A 274 -18.62 1.98 22.25
C ASP A 274 -17.53 3.00 21.92
N ASP A 275 -16.27 2.60 22.02
CA ASP A 275 -15.13 3.42 21.63
C ASP A 275 -15.19 3.79 20.15
N LEU A 276 -15.52 2.84 19.26
CA LEU A 276 -15.66 3.07 17.82
C LEU A 276 -16.75 4.09 17.54
N LEU A 277 -17.95 3.86 18.09
CA LEU A 277 -19.07 4.78 17.92
C LEU A 277 -18.69 6.19 18.40
N GLN A 278 -18.04 6.30 19.56
CA GLN A 278 -17.56 7.57 20.08
C GLN A 278 -16.57 8.26 19.15
N VAL A 279 -15.58 7.53 18.62
CA VAL A 279 -14.56 8.10 17.72
C VAL A 279 -15.16 8.59 16.41
N TYR A 280 -16.07 7.82 15.81
CA TYR A 280 -16.71 8.21 14.55
C TYR A 280 -17.66 9.40 14.75
N SER A 281 -18.43 9.42 15.84
CA SER A 281 -19.40 10.48 16.15
C SER A 281 -18.80 11.71 16.83
N SER A 282 -17.55 11.67 17.27
CA SER A 282 -16.90 12.79 17.99
C SER A 282 -16.96 14.09 17.18
N GLY A 283 -17.64 15.10 17.73
CA GLY A 283 -17.78 16.43 17.12
C GLY A 283 -18.82 16.51 16.00
N ARG A 284 -19.68 15.49 15.87
CA ARG A 284 -20.73 15.43 14.85
C ARG A 284 -22.08 15.19 15.49
N ASN A 285 -23.13 15.74 14.89
CA ASN A 285 -24.50 15.42 15.26
C ASN A 285 -24.87 14.08 14.63
N THR A 286 -24.72 12.99 15.37
CA THR A 286 -25.07 11.65 14.92
C THR A 286 -26.14 11.06 15.84
N PRO A 287 -27.18 10.38 15.31
CA PRO A 287 -28.14 9.65 16.14
C PRO A 287 -27.44 8.69 17.10
N SER A 288 -27.84 8.68 18.37
CA SER A 288 -27.27 7.76 19.36
C SER A 288 -27.81 6.36 19.16
N PHE A 289 -26.97 5.34 19.36
CA PHE A 289 -27.41 3.94 19.38
C PHE A 289 -27.89 3.54 20.77
N SER A 290 -29.09 2.97 20.85
CA SER A 290 -29.62 2.39 22.09
C SER A 290 -28.80 1.19 22.58
N PRO A 291 -28.85 0.83 23.88
CA PRO A 291 -28.10 -0.33 24.38
C PRO A 291 -28.46 -1.65 23.69
N GLN A 292 -29.70 -1.81 23.26
CA GLN A 292 -30.18 -3.01 22.56
C GLN A 292 -29.64 -3.07 21.12
N SER A 293 -29.63 -1.93 20.42
CA SER A 293 -29.12 -1.86 19.06
C SER A 293 -27.61 -2.10 19.01
N ARG A 294 -26.85 -1.58 19.98
CA ARG A 294 -25.41 -1.89 20.13
C ARG A 294 -25.13 -3.38 20.33
N ARG A 295 -25.91 -4.06 21.20
CA ARG A 295 -25.78 -5.51 21.40
C ARG A 295 -26.03 -6.28 20.11
N LEU A 296 -27.08 -5.92 19.36
CA LEU A 296 -27.39 -6.58 18.09
C LEU A 296 -26.30 -6.31 17.03
N LEU A 297 -25.84 -5.06 16.91
CA LEU A 297 -24.72 -4.70 16.01
C LEU A 297 -23.48 -5.55 16.31
N TRP A 298 -23.11 -5.70 17.58
CA TRP A 298 -21.99 -6.54 17.98
C TRP A 298 -22.19 -8.01 17.62
N GLN A 299 -23.35 -8.58 17.96
CA GLN A 299 -23.67 -9.98 17.68
C GLN A 299 -23.61 -10.32 16.19
N VAL A 300 -24.10 -9.41 15.35
CA VAL A 300 -24.18 -9.62 13.89
C VAL A 300 -22.82 -9.41 13.24
N SER A 301 -22.12 -8.33 13.59
CA SER A 301 -20.79 -8.03 13.04
C SER A 301 -19.69 -8.95 13.55
N ARG A 302 -19.90 -9.60 14.70
CA ARG A 302 -18.92 -10.45 15.40
C ARG A 302 -17.58 -9.73 15.59
N GLY A 303 -17.65 -8.45 15.93
CA GLY A 303 -16.47 -7.61 16.14
C GLY A 303 -15.68 -7.26 14.87
N ASN A 304 -16.20 -7.54 13.66
CA ASN A 304 -15.52 -7.13 12.42
C ASN A 304 -15.68 -5.61 12.19
N PRO A 305 -14.59 -4.82 12.18
CA PRO A 305 -14.65 -3.37 12.06
C PRO A 305 -15.40 -2.86 10.81
N THR A 306 -15.13 -3.46 9.64
CA THR A 306 -15.81 -3.05 8.39
C THR A 306 -17.30 -3.37 8.43
N GLU A 307 -17.69 -4.50 9.02
CA GLU A 307 -19.09 -4.86 9.19
C GLU A 307 -19.81 -3.93 10.17
N ILE A 308 -19.17 -3.59 11.29
CA ILE A 308 -19.67 -2.59 12.24
C ILE A 308 -19.90 -1.27 11.51
N GLN A 309 -18.89 -0.77 10.79
CA GLN A 309 -18.98 0.51 10.08
C GLN A 309 -20.08 0.49 9.02
N ARG A 310 -20.18 -0.57 8.23
CA ARG A 310 -21.20 -0.73 7.19
C ARG A 310 -22.61 -0.72 7.76
N LEU A 311 -22.86 -1.48 8.83
CA LEU A 311 -24.16 -1.49 9.50
C LEU A 311 -24.48 -0.12 10.12
N CYS A 312 -23.51 0.52 10.77
CA CYS A 312 -23.70 1.86 11.35
C CYS A 312 -24.02 2.90 10.27
N GLN A 313 -23.36 2.84 9.11
CA GLN A 313 -23.64 3.72 7.97
C GLN A 313 -25.10 3.59 7.52
N THR A 314 -25.60 2.36 7.35
CA THR A 314 -26.99 2.12 6.95
C THR A 314 -27.98 2.53 8.05
N CYS A 315 -27.70 2.21 9.32
CA CYS A 315 -28.55 2.61 10.45
C CYS A 315 -28.70 4.13 10.54
N VAL A 316 -27.59 4.87 10.46
CA VAL A 316 -27.59 6.34 10.53
C VAL A 316 -28.30 6.92 9.31
N ALA A 317 -28.08 6.41 8.10
CA ALA A 317 -28.80 6.87 6.92
C ALA A 317 -30.33 6.69 7.06
N ASN A 318 -30.76 5.54 7.59
CA ASN A 318 -32.17 5.25 7.85
C ASN A 318 -32.75 6.16 8.94
N ALA A 319 -32.01 6.40 10.02
CA ALA A 319 -32.39 7.35 11.06
C ALA A 319 -32.55 8.77 10.52
N ILE A 320 -31.58 9.27 9.75
CA ILE A 320 -31.61 10.62 9.15
C ILE A 320 -32.81 10.80 8.22
N SER A 321 -33.12 9.80 7.40
CA SER A 321 -34.27 9.88 6.48
C SER A 321 -35.61 9.96 7.23
N ARG A 322 -35.72 9.32 8.41
CA ARG A 322 -36.91 9.36 9.29
C ARG A 322 -36.97 10.64 10.14
N ALA A 323 -35.82 11.17 10.55
CA ALA A 323 -35.69 12.32 11.46
C ALA A 323 -36.10 13.68 10.85
N ARG A 324 -36.44 13.75 9.56
CA ARG A 324 -36.94 14.95 8.86
C ARG A 324 -38.22 15.58 9.47
N SER A 325 -38.73 15.02 10.56
CA SER A 325 -39.87 15.47 11.36
C SER A 325 -39.49 16.27 12.63
N GLY A 326 -38.20 16.61 12.83
CA GLY A 326 -37.76 17.52 13.90
C GLY A 326 -37.64 16.89 15.29
N MET A 327 -37.64 15.56 15.40
CA MET A 327 -37.43 14.84 16.65
C MET A 327 -35.98 14.32 16.77
N THR A 328 -35.44 14.33 17.99
CA THR A 328 -34.22 13.58 18.31
C THR A 328 -34.46 12.10 18.02
N TYR A 329 -33.61 11.49 17.21
CA TYR A 329 -33.79 10.10 16.79
C TYR A 329 -32.72 9.23 17.43
N GLU A 330 -33.15 8.22 18.17
CA GLU A 330 -32.29 7.15 18.68
C GLU A 330 -32.36 5.96 17.71
N ILE A 331 -31.21 5.35 17.41
CA ILE A 331 -31.14 4.12 16.62
C ILE A 331 -31.50 2.95 17.55
N ASP A 332 -32.72 2.46 17.38
CA ASP A 332 -33.30 1.32 18.08
C ASP A 332 -32.97 -0.03 17.41
N LEU A 333 -33.53 -1.10 17.97
CA LEU A 333 -33.33 -2.47 17.48
C LEU A 333 -33.88 -2.65 16.06
N ASP A 334 -35.07 -2.11 15.78
CA ASP A 334 -35.75 -2.24 14.49
C ASP A 334 -34.98 -1.56 13.37
N CYS A 335 -34.33 -0.43 13.67
CA CYS A 335 -33.44 0.24 12.73
C CYS A 335 -32.24 -0.63 12.35
N VAL A 336 -31.63 -1.34 13.31
CA VAL A 336 -30.53 -2.27 13.04
C VAL A 336 -31.01 -3.48 12.24
N VAL A 337 -32.17 -4.05 12.57
CA VAL A 337 -32.76 -5.15 11.80
C VAL A 337 -33.03 -4.72 10.35
N ALA A 338 -33.62 -3.55 10.14
CA ALA A 338 -33.84 -3.01 8.80
C ALA A 338 -32.52 -2.79 8.04
N ALA A 339 -31.49 -2.29 8.73
CA ALA A 339 -30.16 -2.15 8.14
C ALA A 339 -29.56 -3.50 7.76
N MET A 340 -29.69 -4.54 8.59
CA MET A 340 -29.22 -5.89 8.25
C MET A 340 -29.90 -6.44 7.01
N VAL A 341 -31.23 -6.32 6.91
CA VAL A 341 -32.00 -6.74 5.73
C VAL A 341 -31.45 -6.07 4.48
N GLN A 342 -31.22 -4.75 4.53
CA GLN A 342 -30.70 -3.99 3.41
C GLN A 342 -29.23 -4.32 3.07
N THR A 343 -28.39 -4.51 4.08
CA THR A 343 -26.93 -4.70 3.93
C THR A 343 -26.56 -6.11 3.49
N TYR A 344 -27.33 -7.12 3.89
CA TYR A 344 -27.07 -8.53 3.60
C TYR A 344 -28.06 -9.15 2.61
N ASP A 345 -29.01 -8.37 2.10
CA ASP A 345 -30.13 -8.86 1.28
C ASP A 345 -30.89 -10.01 1.97
N PHE A 346 -31.02 -9.91 3.30
CA PHE A 346 -31.61 -10.95 4.12
C PHE A 346 -33.12 -10.75 4.16
N HIS A 347 -33.88 -11.54 3.39
CA HIS A 347 -35.33 -11.58 3.55
C HIS A 347 -35.69 -12.48 4.73
N PRO A 348 -36.21 -11.95 5.85
CA PRO A 348 -36.72 -12.79 6.92
C PRO A 348 -37.86 -13.65 6.38
N LYS A 349 -37.76 -14.98 6.55
CA LYS A 349 -38.83 -15.91 6.24
C LYS A 349 -39.83 -15.98 7.38
#